data_AF-A0A7W7RQE2-F1
#
_entry.id   AF-A0A7W7RQE2-F1
#
_cell.length_a   1.000
_cell.length_b   1.000
_cell.length_c   1.000
_cell.angle_alpha   90.00
_cell.angle_beta   90.00
_cell.angle_gamma   90.00
#
_symmetry.space_group_name_H-M   'P 1'
#
loop_
_entity.id
_entity.type
_entity.pdbx_description
1 polymer ?
#
loop_
_entity_poly.entity_id
_entity_poly.type
_entity_poly.pdbx_seq_one_letter_code
_entity_poly.pdbx_strand_id
1 'polypeptide(L)'
;MHRRATPAMLASMDPAALALPQARRTTLTTLIAALAADEIDLGVGGDWHRARAQLSALPGLGPWTVETIAMRALGDPDAFILTDLGIRAAARELGLPVTPAALTRRAAAWRPWRAYAVQHLWATGDHPVNRLPDA
;
A
#
# COMPACT_ATOMS: atom_id res chain seq x y z
N MET A 1 -5.43 8.22 -26.24
CA MET A 1 -5.46 7.16 -25.19
C MET A 1 -4.01 6.82 -24.85
N HIS A 2 -3.49 7.30 -23.72
CA HIS A 2 -2.09 7.05 -23.37
C HIS A 2 -1.92 5.59 -22.93
N ARG A 3 -0.96 4.87 -23.53
CA ARG A 3 -0.62 3.49 -23.16
C ARG A 3 -0.02 3.50 -21.75
N ARG A 4 -0.46 2.59 -20.87
CA ARG A 4 0.21 2.39 -19.57
C ARG A 4 1.61 1.83 -19.83
N ALA A 5 2.62 2.35 -19.14
CA ALA A 5 3.98 1.84 -19.22
C ALA A 5 4.04 0.40 -18.66
N THR A 6 4.72 -0.50 -19.35
CA THR A 6 4.98 -1.86 -18.86
C THR A 6 6.23 -1.88 -17.97
N PRO A 7 6.39 -2.89 -17.10
CA PRO A 7 7.62 -3.06 -16.32
C PRO A 7 8.90 -3.05 -17.20
N ALA A 8 8.86 -3.73 -18.36
CA ALA A 8 9.97 -3.75 -19.31
C ALA A 8 10.31 -2.36 -19.87
N MET A 9 9.30 -1.53 -20.17
CA MET A 9 9.54 -0.15 -20.61
C MET A 9 10.19 0.67 -19.49
N LEU A 10 9.71 0.53 -18.25
CA LEU A 10 10.27 1.24 -17.10
C LEU A 10 11.71 0.78 -16.79
N ALA A 11 12.03 -0.49 -17.00
CA ALA A 11 13.37 -1.03 -16.79
C ALA A 11 14.43 -0.43 -17.74
N SER A 12 14.00 0.03 -18.93
CA SER A 12 14.88 0.72 -19.88
C SER A 12 15.11 2.21 -19.59
N MET A 13 14.42 2.78 -18.60
CA MET A 13 14.57 4.19 -18.25
C MET A 13 15.87 4.45 -17.48
N ASP A 14 16.52 5.59 -17.75
CA ASP A 14 17.64 6.06 -16.94
C ASP A 14 17.15 6.43 -15.52
N PRO A 15 17.62 5.73 -14.46
CA PRO A 15 17.25 6.07 -13.09
C PRO A 15 17.63 7.49 -12.68
N ALA A 16 18.68 8.06 -13.27
CA ALA A 16 19.13 9.42 -12.95
C ALA A 16 18.09 10.48 -13.36
N ALA A 17 17.24 10.18 -14.35
CA ALA A 17 16.15 11.05 -14.78
C ALA A 17 15.00 11.15 -13.76
N LEU A 18 14.94 10.24 -12.78
CA LEU A 18 13.95 10.31 -11.70
C LEU A 18 14.34 11.39 -10.68
N ALA A 19 13.48 12.40 -10.52
CA ALA A 19 13.62 13.45 -9.51
C ALA A 19 13.26 12.94 -8.09
N LEU A 20 13.96 11.90 -7.63
CA LEU A 20 13.76 11.23 -6.35
C LEU A 20 15.09 11.14 -5.58
N PRO A 21 15.06 11.12 -4.23
CA PRO A 21 16.23 10.79 -3.42
C PRO A 21 16.82 9.43 -3.81
N GLN A 22 18.15 9.29 -3.67
CA GLN A 22 18.87 8.09 -4.10
C GLN A 22 18.27 6.79 -3.57
N ALA A 23 17.94 6.74 -2.27
CA ALA A 23 17.32 5.55 -1.68
C ALA A 23 15.98 5.19 -2.33
N ARG A 24 15.13 6.18 -2.66
CA ARG A 24 13.85 5.95 -3.33
C ARG A 24 14.02 5.52 -4.78
N ARG A 25 15.03 6.05 -5.47
CA ARG A 25 15.40 5.58 -6.82
C ARG A 25 15.78 4.10 -6.77
N THR A 26 16.68 3.72 -5.87
CA THR A 26 17.10 2.32 -5.69
C THR A 26 15.91 1.39 -5.42
N THR A 27 15.01 1.76 -4.50
CA THR A 27 13.81 0.96 -4.20
C THR A 27 12.92 0.81 -5.43
N LEU A 28 12.65 1.90 -6.15
CA LEU A 28 11.80 1.87 -7.33
C LEU A 28 12.40 1.04 -8.47
N THR A 29 13.69 1.23 -8.78
CA THR A 29 14.36 0.46 -9.84
C THR A 29 14.49 -1.01 -9.50
N THR A 30 14.71 -1.35 -8.22
CA THR A 30 14.75 -2.75 -7.76
C THR A 30 13.38 -3.42 -7.94
N LEU A 31 12.30 -2.73 -7.57
CA LEU A 31 10.94 -3.24 -7.79
C LEU A 31 10.64 -3.40 -9.29
N ILE A 32 10.99 -2.41 -10.12
CA ILE A 32 10.81 -2.48 -11.57
C ILE A 32 11.54 -3.67 -12.18
N ALA A 33 12.79 -3.92 -11.77
CA ALA A 33 13.57 -5.05 -12.25
C ALA A 33 12.92 -6.39 -11.88
N ALA A 34 12.48 -6.55 -10.63
CA ALA A 34 11.80 -7.77 -10.17
C ALA A 34 10.47 -8.02 -10.92
N LEU A 35 9.73 -6.96 -11.23
CA LEU A 35 8.51 -7.05 -12.03
C LEU A 35 8.81 -7.38 -13.51
N ALA A 36 9.87 -6.81 -14.08
CA ALA A 36 10.26 -7.06 -15.47
C ALA A 36 10.82 -8.48 -15.68
N ALA A 37 11.35 -9.09 -14.62
CA ALA A 37 11.82 -10.47 -14.60
C ALA A 37 10.73 -11.50 -14.23
N ASP A 38 9.48 -11.05 -14.07
CA ASP A 38 8.34 -11.87 -13.60
C ASP A 38 8.61 -12.58 -12.24
N GLU A 39 9.53 -12.04 -11.43
CA GLU A 39 9.83 -12.58 -10.11
C GLU A 39 8.71 -12.26 -9.11
N ILE A 40 8.08 -11.09 -9.26
CA ILE A 40 6.95 -10.63 -8.46
C ILE A 40 5.74 -10.48 -9.38
N ASP A 41 4.63 -11.13 -9.01
CA ASP A 41 3.35 -10.97 -9.70
C ASP A 41 2.45 -10.01 -8.92
N LEU A 42 2.13 -8.87 -9.55
CA LEU A 42 1.14 -7.90 -9.06
C LEU A 42 -0.14 -7.89 -9.90
N GLY A 43 -0.36 -8.95 -10.67
CA GLY A 43 -1.53 -9.14 -11.52
C GLY A 43 -2.81 -9.45 -10.73
N VAL A 44 -3.94 -9.31 -11.41
CA VAL A 44 -5.26 -9.65 -10.87
C VAL A 44 -5.31 -11.15 -10.60
N GLY A 45 -5.71 -11.54 -9.39
CA GLY A 45 -5.76 -12.94 -8.97
C GLY A 45 -4.42 -13.54 -8.53
N GLY A 46 -3.36 -12.73 -8.44
CA GLY A 46 -2.08 -13.15 -7.89
C GLY A 46 -2.16 -13.53 -6.40
N ASP A 47 -1.24 -14.38 -5.96
CA ASP A 47 -1.16 -14.82 -4.56
C ASP A 47 -0.68 -13.68 -3.65
N TRP A 48 -1.60 -13.16 -2.84
CA TRP A 48 -1.34 -12.07 -1.91
C TRP A 48 -0.27 -12.37 -0.86
N HIS A 49 -0.14 -13.62 -0.40
CA HIS A 49 0.86 -14.01 0.59
C HIS A 49 2.25 -14.06 -0.04
N ARG A 50 2.35 -14.65 -1.24
CA ARG A 50 3.60 -14.69 -2.00
C ARG A 50 4.07 -13.28 -2.36
N ALA A 51 3.18 -12.44 -2.88
CA ALA A 51 3.52 -11.06 -3.23
C ALA A 51 4.02 -10.26 -2.02
N ARG A 52 3.37 -10.39 -0.86
CA ARG A 52 3.85 -9.74 0.38
C ARG A 52 5.25 -10.19 0.79
N ALA A 53 5.52 -11.50 0.76
CA ALA A 53 6.82 -12.05 1.12
C ALA A 53 7.92 -11.50 0.20
N GLN A 54 7.66 -11.47 -1.11
CA GLN A 54 8.62 -10.97 -2.10
C GLN A 54 8.83 -9.46 -1.98
N LEU A 55 7.76 -8.67 -1.85
CA LEU A 55 7.85 -7.22 -1.66
C LEU A 55 8.60 -6.86 -0.37
N SER A 56 8.37 -7.59 0.72
CA SER A 56 9.04 -7.35 2.00
C SER A 56 10.54 -7.68 1.97
N ALA A 57 10.98 -8.50 1.02
CA ALA A 57 12.39 -8.81 0.81
C ALA A 57 13.14 -7.70 0.04
N LEU A 58 12.41 -6.78 -0.61
CA LEU A 58 13.04 -5.70 -1.37
C LEU A 58 13.50 -4.55 -0.47
N PRO A 59 14.70 -3.99 -0.71
CA PRO A 59 15.23 -2.89 0.09
C PRO A 59 14.38 -1.63 -0.04
N GLY A 60 14.00 -1.06 1.11
CA GLY A 60 13.24 0.18 1.21
C GLY A 60 11.72 0.03 1.08
N LEU A 61 11.20 -1.20 0.95
CA LEU A 61 9.77 -1.48 1.10
C LEU A 61 9.46 -1.89 2.54
N GLY A 62 8.92 -0.95 3.31
CA GLY A 62 8.46 -1.21 4.67
C GLY A 62 7.05 -1.85 4.71
N PRO A 63 6.61 -2.35 5.88
CA PRO A 63 5.31 -3.00 6.04
C PRO A 63 4.12 -2.17 5.55
N TRP A 64 4.16 -0.84 5.77
CA TRP A 64 3.12 0.07 5.27
C TRP A 64 3.00 0.04 3.75
N THR A 65 4.12 0.06 3.03
CA THR A 65 4.13 0.05 1.56
C THR A 65 3.64 -1.30 1.03
N VAL A 66 4.10 -2.39 1.64
CA VAL A 66 3.69 -3.76 1.28
C VAL A 66 2.19 -3.95 1.45
N GLU A 67 1.62 -3.57 2.60
CA GLU A 67 0.17 -3.66 2.84
C GLU A 67 -0.63 -2.72 1.94
N THR A 68 -0.08 -1.55 1.61
CA THR A 68 -0.74 -0.63 0.66
C THR A 68 -0.79 -1.21 -0.75
N ILE A 69 0.27 -1.89 -1.21
CA ILE A 69 0.29 -2.59 -2.50
C ILE A 69 -0.71 -3.74 -2.48
N ALA A 70 -0.72 -4.55 -1.41
CA ALA A 70 -1.69 -5.64 -1.27
C ALA A 70 -3.14 -5.13 -1.34
N MET A 71 -3.43 -4.01 -0.65
CA MET A 71 -4.77 -3.42 -0.65
C MET A 71 -5.15 -2.80 -2.00
N ARG A 72 -4.29 -1.93 -2.56
CA ARG A 72 -4.67 -1.07 -3.71
C ARG A 72 -4.32 -1.65 -5.07
N ALA A 73 -3.22 -2.41 -5.19
CA ALA A 73 -2.81 -3.01 -6.45
C ALA A 73 -3.41 -4.41 -6.63
N LEU A 74 -3.33 -5.23 -5.58
CA LEU A 74 -3.77 -6.63 -5.61
C LEU A 74 -5.24 -6.83 -5.18
N GLY A 75 -5.86 -5.82 -4.58
CA GLY A 75 -7.26 -5.88 -4.16
C GLY A 75 -7.53 -6.82 -2.99
N ASP A 76 -6.54 -7.08 -2.13
CA ASP A 76 -6.73 -7.93 -0.95
C ASP A 76 -7.72 -7.26 0.04
N PRO A 77 -8.90 -7.86 0.28
CA PRO A 77 -9.91 -7.31 1.16
C PRO A 77 -9.50 -7.33 2.65
N ASP A 78 -8.48 -8.12 3.00
CA ASP A 78 -8.02 -8.30 4.37
C ASP A 78 -6.68 -7.61 4.66
N ALA A 79 -6.16 -6.81 3.72
CA ALA A 79 -4.98 -5.98 3.92
C ALA A 79 -5.19 -4.95 5.03
N PHE A 80 -4.15 -4.68 5.82
CA PHE A 80 -4.26 -3.78 6.97
C PHE A 80 -2.98 -2.97 7.22
N ILE A 81 -3.04 -1.67 6.92
CA ILE A 81 -1.94 -0.71 7.02
C ILE A 81 -1.80 -0.12 8.42
N LEU A 82 -1.51 -0.96 9.41
CA LEU A 82 -1.49 -0.64 10.85
C LEU A 82 -0.75 0.67 11.22
N THR A 83 0.37 0.97 10.56
CA THR A 83 1.23 2.12 10.90
C THR A 83 0.83 3.42 10.22
N ASP A 84 -0.26 3.41 9.43
CA ASP A 84 -0.76 4.59 8.73
C ASP A 84 -1.16 5.71 9.71
N LEU A 85 -0.70 6.93 9.45
CA LEU A 85 -0.94 8.07 10.35
C LEU A 85 -2.42 8.46 10.39
N GLY A 86 -3.13 8.38 9.25
CA GLY A 86 -4.56 8.67 9.17
C GLY A 86 -5.36 7.65 9.96
N ILE A 87 -5.03 6.36 9.82
CA ILE A 87 -5.67 5.29 10.60
C ILE A 87 -5.46 5.46 12.11
N ARG A 88 -4.25 5.81 12.53
CA ARG A 88 -3.96 6.05 13.96
C ARG A 88 -4.66 7.30 14.51
N ALA A 89 -4.81 8.34 13.69
CA ALA A 89 -5.56 9.54 14.05
C ALA A 89 -7.06 9.23 14.20
N ALA A 90 -7.66 8.61 13.18
CA ALA A 90 -9.06 8.19 13.20
C ALA A 90 -9.36 7.24 14.37
N ALA A 91 -8.47 6.27 14.65
CA ALA A 91 -8.60 5.38 15.79
C ALA A 91 -8.66 6.16 17.11
N ARG A 92 -7.83 7.20 17.28
CA ARG A 92 -7.86 8.05 18.48
C ARG A 92 -9.18 8.81 18.60
N GLU A 93 -9.64 9.42 17.52
CA GLU A 93 -10.88 10.21 17.47
C GLU A 93 -12.12 9.36 17.78
N LEU A 94 -12.14 8.11 17.31
CA LEU A 94 -13.24 7.16 17.53
C LEU A 94 -13.14 6.40 18.86
N GLY A 95 -12.16 6.72 19.72
CA GLY A 95 -11.95 6.01 20.98
C GLY A 95 -11.50 4.55 20.82
N LEU A 96 -10.96 4.19 19.67
CA LEU A 96 -10.36 2.87 19.42
C LEU A 96 -8.95 2.78 20.03
N PRO A 97 -8.43 1.56 20.25
CA PRO A 97 -7.07 1.39 20.71
C PRO A 97 -6.04 1.99 19.73
N VAL A 98 -5.06 2.73 20.25
CA VAL A 98 -4.07 3.47 19.44
C VAL A 98 -2.68 2.82 19.42
N THR A 99 -2.42 1.83 20.27
CA THR A 99 -1.15 1.09 20.24
C THR A 99 -1.18 0.04 19.12
N PRO A 100 -0.05 -0.20 18.42
CA PRO A 100 -0.02 -1.16 17.32
C PRO A 100 -0.57 -2.55 17.69
N ALA A 101 -0.18 -3.06 18.85
CA ALA A 101 -0.63 -4.37 19.32
C ALA A 101 -2.14 -4.41 19.64
N ALA A 102 -2.67 -3.39 20.31
CA ALA A 102 -4.09 -3.37 20.67
C ALA A 102 -4.98 -3.11 19.45
N LEU A 103 -4.54 -2.25 18.52
CA LEU A 103 -5.26 -2.01 17.27
C LEU A 103 -5.25 -3.25 16.37
N THR A 104 -4.15 -3.99 16.32
CA THR A 104 -4.08 -5.30 15.61
C THR A 104 -5.09 -6.29 16.19
N ARG A 105 -5.18 -6.41 17.53
CA ARG A 105 -6.18 -7.27 18.19
C ARG A 105 -7.60 -6.81 17.90
N ARG A 106 -7.87 -5.50 17.92
CA ARG A 106 -9.18 -4.93 17.59
C ARG A 106 -9.57 -5.23 16.15
N ALA A 107 -8.61 -5.15 15.23
CA ALA A 107 -8.81 -5.37 13.80
C ALA A 107 -9.05 -6.84 13.44
N ALA A 108 -8.70 -7.79 14.31
CA ALA A 108 -8.99 -9.22 14.07
C ALA A 108 -10.49 -9.49 13.87
N ALA A 109 -11.36 -8.71 14.54
CA ALA A 109 -12.82 -8.81 14.39
C ALA A 109 -13.35 -8.29 13.04
N TRP A 110 -12.52 -7.60 12.25
CA TRP A 110 -12.89 -7.09 10.93
C TRP A 110 -12.48 -8.04 9.79
N ARG A 111 -11.80 -9.15 10.10
CA ARG A 111 -11.45 -10.16 9.09
C ARG A 111 -12.72 -10.80 8.51
N PRO A 112 -12.75 -11.14 7.20
CA PRO A 112 -11.67 -11.01 6.22
C PRO A 112 -11.71 -9.68 5.44
N TRP A 113 -12.29 -8.62 6.01
CA TRP A 113 -12.59 -7.35 5.33
C TRP A 113 -11.87 -6.14 5.95
N ARG A 114 -10.68 -6.34 6.52
CA ARG A 114 -9.91 -5.26 7.18
C ARG A 114 -9.60 -4.07 6.26
N ALA A 115 -9.46 -4.28 4.95
CA ALA A 115 -9.25 -3.19 4.00
C ALA A 115 -10.46 -2.23 3.95
N TYR A 116 -11.68 -2.73 4.11
CA TYR A 116 -12.88 -1.88 4.17
C TYR A 116 -12.89 -1.05 5.45
N ALA A 117 -12.48 -1.62 6.58
CA ALA A 117 -12.31 -0.86 7.82
C ALA A 117 -11.27 0.27 7.65
N VAL A 118 -10.16 0.03 6.94
CA VAL A 118 -9.18 1.06 6.58
C VAL A 118 -9.83 2.20 5.80
N GLN A 119 -10.61 1.88 4.76
CA GLN A 119 -11.30 2.91 3.96
C GLN A 119 -12.28 3.74 4.79
N HIS A 120 -13.05 3.09 5.67
CA HIS A 120 -13.95 3.80 6.59
C HIS A 120 -13.20 4.70 7.56
N LEU A 121 -12.09 4.23 8.14
CA LEU A 121 -11.27 5.02 9.05
C LEU A 121 -10.62 6.23 8.34
N TRP A 122 -10.20 6.11 7.08
CA TRP A 122 -9.74 7.26 6.33
C TRP A 122 -10.85 8.29 6.06
N ALA A 123 -12.08 7.83 5.85
CA ALA A 123 -13.23 8.68 5.59
C ALA A 123 -13.72 9.47 6.83
N THR A 124 -13.33 9.08 8.05
CA THR A 124 -13.75 9.80 9.26
C THR A 124 -12.96 11.09 9.51
N GLY A 125 -11.81 11.28 8.84
CA GLY A 125 -11.00 12.48 9.01
C GLY A 125 -11.59 13.71 8.31
N ASP A 126 -11.28 14.90 8.81
CA ASP A 126 -11.71 16.18 8.26
C ASP A 126 -10.98 16.63 6.97
N HIS A 127 -10.23 15.72 6.33
CA HIS A 127 -9.49 16.05 5.11
C HIS A 127 -10.48 16.49 4.02
N PRO A 128 -10.19 17.57 3.24
CA PRO A 128 -11.12 18.08 2.22
C PRO A 128 -11.57 17.03 1.19
N VAL A 129 -10.71 16.04 0.90
CA VAL A 129 -11.04 14.91 0.01
C VAL A 129 -12.24 14.07 0.49
N ASN A 130 -12.55 14.11 1.79
CA ASN A 130 -13.67 13.39 2.40
C ASN A 130 -14.96 14.21 2.40
N ARG A 131 -14.93 15.49 2.00
CA ARG A 131 -16.11 16.34 1.88
C ARG A 131 -16.54 16.40 0.42
N LEU A 132 -17.81 16.06 0.17
CA LEU A 132 -18.40 16.30 -1.15
C LEU A 132 -18.49 17.83 -1.36
N PRO A 133 -18.23 18.32 -2.58
CA PRO A 133 -18.41 19.73 -2.88
C PRO A 133 -19.88 20.12 -2.67
N ASP A 134 -20.10 21.34 -2.16
CA ASP A 134 -21.44 21.91 -2.06
C ASP A 134 -22.06 22.00 -3.47
N ALA A 135 -23.35 21.66 -3.57
CA ALA A 135 -24.10 21.59 -4.82
C ALA A 135 -24.40 22.97 -5.42
#